data_AF-A0A2G5DUE3-F1
#
_entry.id   AF-A0A2G5DUE3-F1
#
_cell.length_a   1.000
_cell.length_b   1.000
_cell.length_c   1.000
_cell.angle_alpha   90.00
_cell.angle_beta   90.00
_cell.angle_gamma   90.00
#
_symmetry.space_group_name_H-M   'P 1'
#
loop_
_entity.id
_entity.type
_entity.pdbx_description
1 polymer ?
#
loop_
_entity_poly.entity_id
_entity_poly.type
_entity_poly.pdbx_seq_one_letter_code
_entity_poly.pdbx_strand_id
1 'polypeptide(L)'
;MALISIFPSSALHFNSHSFNFNAPKHIIRPVLARISSQNDQTSTSNGSATKQNNSFPGKPEADVIVIGSGIGGLCCAGLLARYKQDVILFESHDAPGGAAHSFEIKDYKFDSGPSLFSGFQSRGPQANPLAQVLDALGESVPCASYDSWMVYLPEGEFLSRIGPTEFLKDLEKYVSLDAVQEWRKLLDTVLPMSAAAMALPPLSIRGDLGVLSTAAARYAPSLLKSFIQMGPQGALGATKLLRPFSEIVDSIGLKNPFVRNWVDLLCFLLAGVKSNGTLSAEMVYMFAEWYKPGCKLEYPLHGTGAVVDALVRGMQKFGGRLSLNTHVENIVVENGRAIGVKLRNGQFVRAKKAVVSNASMWDTLKLLPKDVAPKLYQDRIEKTPQCESFMHLHLGFDAEVSISSLFL
;
A
#
# COMPACT_ATOMS: atom_id res chain seq x y z
N MET A 1 3.39 -9.61 -16.96
CA MET A 1 3.65 -8.16 -17.06
C MET A 1 2.28 -7.48 -17.01
N ALA A 2 2.04 -6.62 -16.01
CA ALA A 2 0.77 -5.91 -15.89
C ALA A 2 0.77 -4.73 -16.86
N LEU A 3 -0.11 -4.74 -17.84
CA LEU A 3 -0.42 -3.56 -18.65
C LEU A 3 -1.40 -2.72 -17.84
N ILE A 4 -0.94 -1.62 -17.25
CA ILE A 4 -1.83 -0.65 -16.58
C ILE A 4 -2.27 0.34 -17.65
N SER A 5 -3.45 0.13 -18.23
CA SER A 5 -4.16 1.13 -19.03
C SER A 5 -5.23 1.78 -18.15
N ILE A 6 -5.05 3.05 -17.80
CA ILE A 6 -6.00 3.82 -17.00
C ILE A 6 -6.85 4.66 -17.96
N PHE A 7 -8.15 4.39 -18.00
CA PHE A 7 -9.12 5.23 -18.73
C PHE A 7 -10.00 6.00 -17.73
N PRO A 8 -10.11 7.34 -17.82
CA PRO A 8 -11.12 8.07 -17.07
C PRO A 8 -12.53 7.72 -17.59
N SER A 9 -13.48 7.61 -16.65
CA SER A 9 -14.87 7.16 -16.85
C SER A 9 -15.66 7.88 -17.97
N SER A 10 -15.24 9.07 -18.39
CA SER A 10 -16.01 9.95 -19.28
C SER A 10 -15.73 9.84 -20.78
N ALA A 11 -14.84 8.94 -21.23
CA ALA A 11 -14.34 8.94 -22.62
C ALA A 11 -14.70 7.71 -23.48
N LEU A 12 -15.82 7.02 -23.21
CA LEU A 12 -16.28 5.90 -24.05
C LEU A 12 -17.33 6.34 -25.07
N HIS A 13 -16.89 6.95 -26.17
CA HIS A 13 -17.64 6.93 -27.44
C HIS A 13 -16.98 5.91 -28.38
N PHE A 14 -17.53 4.70 -28.41
CA PHE A 14 -17.14 3.69 -29.40
C PHE A 14 -17.71 4.07 -30.76
N ASN A 15 -16.85 4.53 -31.68
CA ASN A 15 -17.16 4.50 -33.11
C ASN A 15 -16.93 3.08 -33.63
N SER A 16 -17.99 2.47 -34.14
CA SER A 16 -17.94 1.14 -34.75
C SER A 16 -17.26 1.22 -36.12
N HIS A 17 -16.00 0.83 -36.20
CA HIS A 17 -15.39 0.37 -37.45
C HIS A 17 -15.15 -1.13 -37.35
N SER A 18 -15.89 -1.86 -38.18
CA SER A 18 -15.90 -3.31 -38.27
C SER A 18 -14.59 -3.82 -38.86
N PHE A 19 -13.74 -4.40 -37.99
CA PHE A 19 -12.65 -5.28 -38.42
C PHE A 19 -13.18 -6.70 -38.57
N ASN A 20 -13.07 -7.25 -39.77
CA ASN A 20 -13.58 -8.57 -40.13
C ASN A 20 -12.48 -9.61 -39.92
N PHE A 21 -12.47 -10.27 -38.76
CA PHE A 21 -11.63 -11.45 -38.52
C PHE A 21 -12.44 -12.72 -38.75
N ASN A 22 -12.11 -13.45 -39.82
CA ASN A 22 -12.58 -14.82 -40.00
C ASN A 22 -11.77 -15.77 -39.10
N ALA A 23 -12.31 -16.10 -37.93
CA ALA A 23 -11.80 -17.17 -37.06
C ALA A 23 -12.88 -18.28 -36.93
N PRO A 24 -12.49 -19.56 -36.85
CA PRO A 24 -13.44 -20.67 -36.76
C PRO A 24 -14.26 -20.59 -35.45
N LYS A 25 -15.58 -20.77 -35.57
CA LYS A 25 -16.55 -20.69 -34.47
C LYS A 25 -16.42 -21.89 -33.53
N HIS A 26 -15.49 -21.83 -32.58
CA HIS A 26 -15.64 -22.57 -31.32
C HIS A 26 -16.37 -21.66 -30.33
N ILE A 27 -17.56 -22.09 -29.91
CA ILE A 27 -18.38 -21.39 -28.92
C ILE A 27 -17.68 -21.52 -27.57
N ILE A 28 -16.83 -20.56 -27.23
CA ILE A 28 -16.30 -20.40 -25.88
C ILE A 28 -17.35 -19.59 -25.10
N ARG A 29 -18.08 -20.25 -24.20
CA ARG A 29 -18.97 -19.55 -23.26
C ARG A 29 -18.11 -18.74 -22.28
N PRO A 30 -18.33 -17.42 -22.14
CA PRO A 30 -17.70 -16.67 -21.06
C PRO A 30 -18.21 -17.21 -19.72
N VAL A 31 -17.31 -17.68 -18.87
CA VAL A 31 -17.62 -18.08 -17.50
C VAL A 31 -17.54 -16.82 -16.64
N LEU A 32 -18.70 -16.27 -16.28
CA LEU A 32 -18.81 -15.31 -15.19
C LEU A 32 -18.65 -16.08 -13.87
N ALA A 33 -17.49 -15.94 -13.23
CA ALA A 33 -17.27 -16.47 -11.89
C ALA A 33 -18.02 -15.61 -10.87
N ARG A 34 -19.17 -16.08 -10.37
CA ARG A 34 -19.70 -15.65 -9.07
C ARG A 34 -18.99 -16.45 -7.98
N ILE A 35 -18.46 -15.74 -6.99
CA ILE A 35 -17.84 -16.34 -5.82
C ILE A 35 -18.96 -16.94 -4.96
N SER A 36 -19.10 -18.26 -4.99
CA SER A 36 -19.72 -19.03 -3.92
C SER A 36 -19.08 -20.42 -3.89
N SER A 37 -18.14 -20.64 -2.99
CA SER A 37 -17.63 -21.96 -2.65
C SER A 37 -18.63 -22.65 -1.73
N GLN A 38 -19.57 -23.41 -2.31
CA GLN A 38 -20.34 -24.40 -1.56
C GLN A 38 -19.48 -25.66 -1.41
N ASN A 39 -19.11 -25.98 -0.17
CA ASN A 39 -18.54 -27.28 0.18
C ASN A 39 -19.69 -28.27 0.44
N ASP A 40 -19.76 -29.30 -0.39
CA ASP A 40 -20.52 -30.52 -0.13
C ASP A 40 -19.83 -31.35 0.96
N GLN A 41 -20.48 -31.53 2.12
CA GLN A 41 -20.25 -32.68 2.99
C GLN A 41 -21.53 -33.11 3.70
N THR A 42 -21.99 -34.31 3.37
CA THR A 42 -22.97 -35.10 4.11
C THR A 42 -22.24 -36.09 5.01
N SER A 43 -22.53 -36.10 6.32
CA SER A 43 -22.63 -37.33 7.14
C SER A 43 -23.13 -37.00 8.55
N THR A 44 -24.13 -37.75 8.99
CA THR A 44 -24.77 -37.71 10.31
C THR A 44 -24.02 -38.54 11.35
N SER A 45 -23.94 -38.07 12.61
CA SER A 45 -24.20 -38.88 13.81
C SER A 45 -24.17 -38.03 15.10
N ASN A 46 -25.09 -38.35 16.01
CA ASN A 46 -25.32 -37.69 17.29
C ASN A 46 -24.23 -38.01 18.33
N GLY A 47 -23.80 -36.99 19.08
CA GLY A 47 -22.96 -37.14 20.27
C GLY A 47 -22.89 -35.82 21.06
N SER A 48 -23.55 -35.79 22.22
CA SER A 48 -23.48 -34.74 23.22
C SER A 48 -22.04 -34.51 23.69
N ALA A 49 -21.43 -33.40 23.25
CA ALA A 49 -20.26 -32.81 23.87
C ALA A 49 -20.31 -31.30 23.64
N THR A 50 -20.25 -30.53 24.71
CA THR A 50 -20.04 -29.07 24.72
C THR A 50 -18.68 -28.74 24.10
N LYS A 51 -18.61 -28.74 22.76
CA LYS A 51 -17.46 -28.22 22.02
C LYS A 51 -17.50 -26.70 22.10
N GLN A 52 -16.61 -26.12 22.91
CA GLN A 52 -16.15 -24.75 22.64
C GLN A 52 -15.48 -24.75 21.26
N ASN A 53 -16.26 -24.49 20.22
CA ASN A 53 -15.76 -24.23 18.87
C ASN A 53 -15.03 -22.89 18.89
N ASN A 54 -13.81 -22.86 19.43
CA ASN A 54 -12.94 -21.72 19.23
C ASN A 54 -12.62 -21.66 17.73
N SER A 55 -13.15 -20.64 17.06
CA SER A 55 -12.95 -20.44 15.61
C SER A 55 -11.56 -19.89 15.27
N PHE A 56 -10.67 -19.77 16.25
CA PHE A 56 -9.35 -19.16 16.13
C PHE A 56 -8.35 -19.75 17.13
N PRO A 57 -7.03 -19.68 16.86
CA PRO A 57 -6.01 -20.27 17.72
C PRO A 57 -5.88 -19.56 19.08
N GLY A 58 -5.74 -20.34 20.15
CA GLY A 58 -5.43 -19.86 21.50
C GLY A 58 -6.66 -19.48 22.34
N LYS A 59 -6.43 -18.66 23.38
CA LYS A 59 -7.49 -18.19 24.28
C LYS A 59 -8.30 -17.06 23.64
N PRO A 60 -9.57 -16.87 24.02
CA PRO A 60 -10.41 -15.73 23.60
C PRO A 60 -10.03 -14.43 24.32
N GLU A 61 -8.73 -14.16 24.42
CA GLU A 61 -8.16 -12.95 24.98
C GLU A 61 -6.79 -12.70 24.36
N ALA A 62 -6.37 -11.43 24.31
CA ALA A 62 -5.04 -10.99 23.92
C ALA A 62 -4.70 -9.66 24.63
N ASP A 63 -3.43 -9.26 24.64
CA ASP A 63 -3.06 -7.89 25.03
C ASP A 63 -3.62 -6.89 24.02
N VAL A 64 -3.39 -7.14 22.73
CA VAL A 64 -3.87 -6.30 21.64
C VAL A 64 -4.62 -7.13 20.62
N ILE A 65 -5.79 -6.64 20.21
CA ILE A 65 -6.54 -7.21 19.08
C ILE A 65 -6.35 -6.29 17.88
N VAL A 66 -5.97 -6.85 16.73
CA VAL A 66 -5.87 -6.13 15.46
C VAL A 66 -7.00 -6.58 14.53
N ILE A 67 -7.74 -5.65 13.95
CA ILE A 67 -8.86 -5.92 13.03
C ILE A 67 -8.41 -5.63 11.60
N GLY A 68 -8.38 -6.65 10.75
CA GLY A 68 -8.00 -6.59 9.34
C GLY A 68 -6.52 -6.90 9.08
N SER A 69 -6.25 -7.79 8.13
CA SER A 69 -4.91 -8.27 7.77
C SER A 69 -4.31 -7.60 6.53
N GLY A 70 -4.75 -6.37 6.22
CA GLY A 70 -4.03 -5.53 5.26
C GLY A 70 -2.58 -5.27 5.72
N ILE A 71 -1.74 -4.75 4.82
CA ILE A 71 -0.32 -4.47 5.11
C ILE A 71 -0.14 -3.73 6.44
N GLY A 72 -0.91 -2.68 6.69
CA GLY A 72 -0.85 -1.91 7.95
C GLY A 72 -1.15 -2.74 9.20
N GLY A 73 -2.16 -3.62 9.14
CA GLY A 73 -2.55 -4.51 10.24
C GLY A 73 -1.49 -5.56 10.53
N LEU A 74 -0.93 -6.17 9.48
CA LEU A 74 0.16 -7.14 9.61
C LEU A 74 1.45 -6.50 10.15
N CYS A 75 1.80 -5.29 9.67
CA CYS A 75 2.91 -4.51 10.23
C CYS A 75 2.68 -4.20 11.71
N CYS A 76 1.50 -3.71 12.08
CA CYS A 76 1.14 -3.40 13.46
C CYS A 76 1.25 -4.63 14.36
N ALA A 77 0.59 -5.74 13.96
CA ALA A 77 0.59 -6.97 14.73
C ALA A 77 1.99 -7.59 14.84
N GLY A 78 2.76 -7.58 13.76
CA GLY A 78 4.14 -8.07 13.76
C GLY A 78 5.04 -7.28 14.71
N LEU A 79 4.99 -5.94 14.67
CA LEU A 79 5.78 -5.10 15.56
C LEU A 79 5.36 -5.28 17.03
N LEU A 80 4.05 -5.32 17.31
CA LEU A 80 3.54 -5.56 18.66
C LEU A 80 3.99 -6.93 19.19
N ALA A 81 3.92 -7.99 18.37
CA ALA A 81 4.41 -9.33 18.72
C ALA A 81 5.91 -9.31 19.00
N ARG A 82 6.71 -8.61 18.17
CA ARG A 82 8.15 -8.40 18.41
C ARG A 82 8.42 -7.71 19.74
N TYR A 83 7.58 -6.77 20.15
CA TYR A 83 7.60 -6.14 21.48
C TYR A 83 6.95 -6.98 22.58
N LYS A 84 6.83 -8.30 22.36
CA LYS A 84 6.35 -9.31 23.32
C LYS A 84 4.93 -9.05 23.84
N GLN A 85 4.11 -8.37 23.05
CA GLN A 85 2.67 -8.29 23.34
C GLN A 85 2.00 -9.58 22.84
N ASP A 86 1.00 -10.07 23.58
CA ASP A 86 0.09 -11.11 23.07
C ASP A 86 -0.87 -10.45 22.07
N VAL A 87 -0.73 -10.79 20.79
CA VAL A 87 -1.51 -10.18 19.71
C VAL A 87 -2.31 -11.24 18.98
N ILE A 88 -3.58 -10.93 18.73
CA ILE A 88 -4.40 -11.67 17.76
C ILE A 88 -4.91 -10.71 16.69
N LEU A 89 -4.68 -11.09 15.44
CA LEU A 89 -5.17 -10.41 14.25
C LEU A 89 -6.34 -11.21 13.67
N PHE A 90 -7.47 -10.53 13.47
CA PHE A 90 -8.66 -11.10 12.85
C PHE A 90 -8.83 -10.60 11.42
N GLU A 91 -8.97 -11.52 10.48
CA GLU A 91 -9.27 -11.26 9.07
C GLU A 91 -10.65 -11.84 8.72
N SER A 92 -11.48 -11.05 8.05
CA SER A 92 -12.81 -11.47 7.63
C SER A 92 -12.77 -12.43 6.45
N HIS A 93 -11.80 -12.30 5.56
CA HIS A 93 -11.60 -13.16 4.39
C HIS A 93 -10.85 -14.45 4.73
N ASP A 94 -10.85 -15.37 3.77
CA ASP A 94 -10.16 -16.66 3.79
C ASP A 94 -8.65 -16.56 3.53
N ALA A 95 -8.15 -15.38 3.19
CA ALA A 95 -6.75 -15.11 2.96
C ALA A 95 -6.32 -13.74 3.51
N PRO A 96 -5.05 -13.58 3.92
CA PRO A 96 -4.55 -12.29 4.37
C PRO A 96 -4.17 -11.35 3.21
N GLY A 97 -3.91 -10.08 3.53
CA GLY A 97 -3.28 -9.12 2.63
C GLY A 97 -4.14 -7.92 2.23
N GLY A 98 -5.46 -8.01 2.37
CA GLY A 98 -6.37 -6.93 1.96
C GLY A 98 -6.19 -6.55 0.49
N ALA A 99 -5.94 -5.27 0.19
CA ALA A 99 -5.67 -4.81 -1.18
C ALA A 99 -4.40 -5.44 -1.81
N ALA A 100 -3.48 -5.96 -1.00
CA ALA A 100 -2.23 -6.59 -1.42
C ALA A 100 -2.37 -8.11 -1.66
N HIS A 101 -3.59 -8.59 -1.93
CA HIS A 101 -3.86 -10.00 -2.15
C HIS A 101 -3.42 -10.48 -3.54
N SER A 102 -3.04 -11.76 -3.65
CA SER A 102 -2.80 -12.46 -4.91
C SER A 102 -3.69 -13.69 -4.98
N PHE A 103 -4.22 -13.99 -6.16
CA PHE A 103 -5.14 -15.10 -6.40
C PHE A 103 -4.75 -15.87 -7.65
N GLU A 104 -5.22 -17.11 -7.76
CA GLU A 104 -4.95 -18.00 -8.88
C GLU A 104 -6.24 -18.35 -9.61
N ILE A 105 -6.21 -18.30 -10.94
CA ILE A 105 -7.30 -18.76 -11.80
C ILE A 105 -6.69 -19.68 -12.84
N LYS A 106 -7.08 -20.96 -12.81
CA LYS A 106 -6.41 -22.02 -13.57
C LYS A 106 -4.91 -22.02 -13.25
N ASP A 107 -4.05 -21.96 -14.26
CA ASP A 107 -2.59 -21.97 -14.11
C ASP A 107 -1.97 -20.56 -14.06
N TYR A 108 -2.79 -19.51 -13.91
CA TYR A 108 -2.35 -18.12 -13.88
C TYR A 108 -2.46 -17.54 -12.47
N LYS A 109 -1.38 -16.88 -12.03
CA LYS A 109 -1.33 -16.11 -10.78
C LYS A 109 -1.48 -14.61 -11.07
N PHE A 110 -2.35 -13.96 -10.32
CA PHE A 110 -2.65 -12.54 -10.46
C PHE A 110 -2.47 -11.80 -9.13
N ASP A 111 -2.03 -10.54 -9.22
CA ASP A 111 -1.96 -9.61 -8.10
C ASP A 111 -3.16 -8.64 -8.16
N SER A 112 -3.82 -8.41 -7.02
CA SER A 112 -5.01 -7.55 -6.96
C SER A 112 -4.69 -6.06 -6.83
N GLY A 113 -3.53 -5.70 -6.27
CA GLY A 113 -3.24 -4.31 -5.89
C GLY A 113 -1.83 -3.86 -6.25
N PRO A 114 -0.94 -3.58 -5.29
CA PRO A 114 0.37 -3.01 -5.57
C PRO A 114 1.15 -3.86 -6.58
N SER A 115 1.71 -3.21 -7.58
CA SER A 115 2.48 -3.88 -8.66
C SER A 115 3.83 -3.21 -8.92
N LEU A 116 4.09 -2.07 -8.28
CA LEU A 116 5.35 -1.35 -8.34
C LEU A 116 5.91 -1.25 -6.92
N PHE A 117 7.10 -1.82 -6.71
CA PHE A 117 7.83 -1.72 -5.47
C PHE A 117 9.19 -1.07 -5.70
N SER A 118 9.70 -0.43 -4.66
CA SER A 118 11.07 0.03 -4.60
C SER A 118 11.47 0.10 -3.14
N GLY A 119 12.69 -0.32 -2.83
CA GLY A 119 13.25 -0.13 -1.52
C GLY A 119 13.51 -1.39 -0.71
N PHE A 120 13.01 -2.56 -1.12
CA PHE A 120 13.13 -3.82 -0.38
C PHE A 120 14.54 -4.41 -0.40
N GLN A 121 15.32 -4.18 -1.47
CA GLN A 121 16.70 -4.65 -1.59
C GLN A 121 17.72 -3.51 -1.47
N SER A 122 17.27 -2.36 -0.96
CA SER A 122 18.08 -1.18 -0.76
C SER A 122 19.21 -1.39 0.24
N ARG A 123 20.43 -1.00 -0.14
CA ARG A 123 21.58 -0.97 0.77
C ARG A 123 21.67 0.40 1.46
N GLY A 124 21.84 0.42 2.77
CA GLY A 124 21.95 1.66 3.56
C GLY A 124 20.63 2.11 4.21
N PRO A 125 20.49 3.38 4.60
CA PRO A 125 19.23 3.93 5.12
C PRO A 125 18.11 3.77 4.10
N GLN A 126 17.04 3.06 4.45
CA GLN A 126 15.93 2.73 3.54
C GLN A 126 14.78 3.72 3.74
N ALA A 127 14.31 4.38 2.67
CA ALA A 127 13.13 5.24 2.76
C ALA A 127 11.82 4.47 2.78
N ASN A 128 11.84 3.22 2.30
CA ASN A 128 10.66 2.39 2.28
C ASN A 128 10.27 1.98 3.71
N PRO A 129 9.13 2.47 4.25
CA PRO A 129 8.72 2.15 5.61
C PRO A 129 8.37 0.68 5.80
N LEU A 130 7.83 0.03 4.76
CA LEU A 130 7.49 -1.39 4.79
C LEU A 130 8.76 -2.26 4.85
N ALA A 131 9.81 -1.88 4.12
CA ALA A 131 11.11 -2.56 4.18
C ALA A 131 11.70 -2.50 5.60
N GLN A 132 11.60 -1.35 6.29
CA GLN A 132 12.03 -1.23 7.68
C GLN A 132 11.24 -2.13 8.64
N VAL A 133 9.95 -2.34 8.38
CA VAL A 133 9.15 -3.29 9.18
C VAL A 133 9.59 -4.72 8.91
N LEU A 134 9.81 -5.11 7.64
CA LEU A 134 10.34 -6.43 7.29
C LEU A 134 11.68 -6.70 7.97
N ASP A 135 12.60 -5.72 7.95
CA ASP A 135 13.88 -5.79 8.66
C ASP A 135 13.69 -5.95 10.18
N ALA A 136 12.79 -5.15 10.77
CA ALA A 136 12.48 -5.28 12.19
C ALA A 136 11.92 -6.67 12.51
N LEU A 137 11.16 -7.27 11.60
CA LEU A 137 10.67 -8.62 11.73
C LEU A 137 11.73 -9.68 11.35
N GLY A 138 12.89 -9.30 10.82
CA GLY A 138 13.91 -10.23 10.33
C GLY A 138 13.41 -11.07 9.16
N GLU A 139 12.64 -10.47 8.26
CA GLU A 139 12.11 -11.07 7.04
C GLU A 139 12.66 -10.34 5.82
N SER A 140 12.75 -11.03 4.69
CA SER A 140 13.14 -10.44 3.42
C SER A 140 12.20 -10.92 2.31
N VAL A 141 12.10 -10.12 1.26
CA VAL A 141 11.29 -10.44 0.08
C VAL A 141 12.24 -10.45 -1.14
N PRO A 142 12.60 -11.63 -1.65
CA PRO A 142 13.35 -11.73 -2.90
C PRO A 142 12.59 -11.00 -4.02
N CYS A 143 13.28 -10.16 -4.77
CA CYS A 143 12.70 -9.40 -5.87
C CYS A 143 13.49 -9.60 -7.17
N ALA A 144 12.78 -9.60 -8.29
CA ALA A 144 13.36 -9.27 -9.58
C ALA A 144 13.52 -7.75 -9.64
N SER A 145 14.66 -7.27 -10.14
CA SER A 145 14.90 -5.83 -10.26
C SER A 145 14.85 -5.36 -11.71
N TYR A 146 14.34 -4.16 -11.91
CA TYR A 146 14.30 -3.45 -13.18
C TYR A 146 14.47 -1.95 -12.92
N ASP A 147 14.70 -1.14 -13.95
CA ASP A 147 14.96 0.30 -13.78
C ASP A 147 14.09 1.18 -14.68
N SER A 148 13.14 0.58 -15.39
CA SER A 148 12.37 1.27 -16.41
C SER A 148 11.02 0.65 -16.68
N TRP A 149 10.11 1.45 -17.23
CA TRP A 149 8.83 0.99 -17.77
C TRP A 149 8.54 1.67 -19.11
N MET A 150 7.81 0.98 -19.98
CA MET A 150 7.42 1.53 -21.27
C MET A 150 6.29 2.54 -21.11
N VAL A 151 6.39 3.65 -21.82
CA VAL A 151 5.37 4.70 -21.89
C VAL A 151 4.90 4.81 -23.32
N TYR A 152 3.58 4.72 -23.52
CA TYR A 152 2.94 4.92 -24.81
C TYR A 152 2.12 6.22 -24.77
N LEU A 153 2.47 7.14 -25.66
CA LEU A 153 1.75 8.39 -25.88
C LEU A 153 1.28 8.47 -27.33
N PRO A 154 0.25 9.29 -27.64
CA PRO A 154 -0.10 9.59 -29.02
C PRO A 154 1.07 10.12 -29.87
N GLU A 155 1.99 10.85 -29.23
CA GLU A 155 3.16 11.48 -29.87
C GLU A 155 4.36 10.53 -30.05
N GLY A 156 4.34 9.36 -29.39
CA GLY A 156 5.40 8.36 -29.49
C GLY A 156 5.51 7.48 -28.25
N GLU A 157 6.50 6.59 -28.28
CA GLU A 157 6.80 5.69 -27.18
C GLU A 157 8.24 5.87 -26.70
N PHE A 158 8.44 5.69 -25.40
CA PHE A 158 9.77 5.74 -24.80
C PHE A 158 9.85 4.88 -23.54
N LEU A 159 11.05 4.39 -23.28
CA LEU A 159 11.36 3.62 -22.09
C LEU A 159 11.75 4.58 -20.97
N SER A 160 10.78 4.92 -20.10
CA SER A 160 11.00 5.79 -18.95
C SER A 160 11.85 5.08 -17.91
N ARG A 161 13.09 5.55 -17.73
CA ARG A 161 14.02 5.05 -16.70
C ARG A 161 13.92 5.88 -15.42
N ILE A 162 13.95 5.19 -14.28
CA ILE A 162 14.16 5.87 -12.99
C ILE A 162 15.61 6.33 -12.86
N GLY A 163 15.84 7.31 -11.99
CA GLY A 163 17.17 7.87 -11.73
C GLY A 163 17.37 9.29 -12.29
N PRO A 164 18.51 9.91 -11.97
CA PRO A 164 18.68 11.36 -12.08
C PRO A 164 18.85 11.91 -13.49
N THR A 165 19.23 11.09 -14.48
CA THR A 165 19.73 11.61 -15.77
C THR A 165 18.89 11.25 -16.99
N GLU A 166 18.23 10.08 -17.00
CA GLU A 166 17.68 9.55 -18.25
C GLU A 166 16.32 10.18 -18.61
N PHE A 167 15.43 10.37 -17.63
CA PHE A 167 14.13 10.99 -17.89
C PHE A 167 14.23 12.42 -18.44
N LEU A 168 15.29 13.16 -18.10
CA LEU A 168 15.53 14.49 -18.66
C LEU A 168 15.77 14.45 -20.18
N LYS A 169 16.41 13.39 -20.69
CA LYS A 169 16.62 13.19 -22.14
C LYS A 169 15.31 12.84 -22.83
N ASP A 170 14.46 12.06 -22.18
CA ASP A 170 13.13 11.72 -22.70
C ASP A 170 12.25 12.98 -22.80
N LEU A 171 12.26 13.83 -21.77
CA LEU A 171 11.56 15.12 -21.80
C LEU A 171 12.08 16.03 -22.92
N GLU A 172 13.40 16.10 -23.11
CA GLU A 172 13.99 16.90 -24.19
C GLU A 172 13.58 16.39 -25.57
N LYS A 173 13.57 15.06 -25.78
CA LYS A 173 13.31 14.43 -27.06
C LYS A 173 11.82 14.40 -27.43
N TYR A 174 10.94 14.08 -26.48
CA TYR A 174 9.53 13.79 -26.73
C TYR A 174 8.57 14.89 -26.29
N VAL A 175 9.04 15.85 -25.49
CA VAL A 175 8.18 16.89 -24.91
C VAL A 175 8.66 18.28 -25.30
N SER A 176 9.70 18.79 -24.62
CA SER A 176 10.23 20.15 -24.83
C SER A 176 11.36 20.51 -23.85
N LEU A 177 12.14 21.55 -24.18
CA LEU A 177 13.17 22.11 -23.30
C LEU A 177 12.61 22.79 -22.05
N ASP A 178 11.42 23.39 -22.11
CA ASP A 178 10.76 23.96 -20.92
C ASP A 178 10.31 22.86 -19.94
N ALA A 179 9.85 21.70 -20.44
CA ALA A 179 9.55 20.54 -19.59
C ALA A 179 10.80 20.06 -18.83
N VAL A 180 11.97 20.04 -19.48
CA VAL A 180 13.26 19.72 -18.84
C VAL A 180 13.57 20.71 -17.72
N GLN A 181 13.41 22.01 -17.97
CA GLN A 181 13.67 23.04 -16.97
C GLN A 181 12.70 22.94 -15.77
N GLU A 182 11.43 22.69 -16.04
CA GLU A 182 10.41 22.50 -15.01
C GLU A 182 10.64 21.24 -14.17
N TRP A 183 11.01 20.12 -14.79
CA TRP A 183 11.37 18.90 -14.05
C TRP A 183 12.60 19.12 -13.17
N ARG A 184 13.62 19.82 -13.66
CA ARG A 184 14.80 20.19 -12.85
C ARG A 184 14.42 21.02 -11.63
N LYS A 185 13.55 22.03 -11.78
CA LYS A 185 13.05 22.83 -10.64
C LYS A 185 12.35 21.97 -9.60
N LEU A 186 11.56 20.97 -10.03
CA LEU A 186 10.93 20.02 -9.13
C LEU A 186 11.98 19.19 -8.37
N LEU A 187 12.97 18.64 -9.07
CA LEU A 187 14.04 17.86 -8.45
C LEU A 187 14.87 18.70 -7.46
N ASP A 188 15.23 19.92 -7.83
CA ASP A 188 15.99 20.86 -6.99
C ASP A 188 15.23 21.21 -5.70
N THR A 189 13.90 21.08 -5.71
CA THR A 189 13.05 21.29 -4.54
C THR A 189 12.85 20.01 -3.72
N VAL A 190 12.54 18.89 -4.39
CA VAL A 190 12.12 17.64 -3.74
C VAL A 190 13.31 16.83 -3.22
N LEU A 191 14.46 16.80 -3.92
CA LEU A 191 15.60 15.98 -3.51
C LEU A 191 16.25 16.46 -2.19
N PRO A 192 16.43 17.78 -1.93
CA PRO A 192 16.86 18.23 -0.62
C PRO A 192 15.87 17.90 0.51
N MET A 193 14.56 18.01 0.23
CA MET A 193 13.51 17.60 1.18
C MET A 193 13.58 16.10 1.46
N SER A 194 13.90 15.29 0.45
CA SER A 194 14.08 13.85 0.55
C SER A 194 15.25 13.50 1.45
N ALA A 195 16.41 14.14 1.26
CA ALA A 195 17.57 13.93 2.11
C ALA A 195 17.29 14.31 3.58
N ALA A 196 16.55 15.41 3.81
CA ALA A 196 16.14 15.84 5.13
C ALA A 196 15.15 14.87 5.79
N ALA A 197 14.11 14.44 5.06
CA ALA A 197 13.12 13.48 5.55
C ALA A 197 13.77 12.14 5.93
N MET A 198 14.78 11.72 5.15
CA MET A 198 15.55 10.50 5.39
C MET A 198 16.51 10.55 6.57
N ALA A 199 16.74 11.73 7.18
CA ALA A 199 17.60 11.85 8.36
C ALA A 199 16.99 11.17 9.60
N LEU A 200 15.65 11.03 9.65
CA LEU A 200 14.94 10.28 10.66
C LEU A 200 14.24 9.10 9.97
N PRO A 201 14.57 7.84 10.30
CA PRO A 201 13.90 6.69 9.68
C PRO A 201 12.37 6.78 9.84
N PRO A 202 11.57 6.61 8.77
CA PRO A 202 10.11 6.60 8.84
C PRO A 202 9.52 5.80 10.01
N LEU A 203 10.08 4.62 10.33
CA LEU A 203 9.62 3.77 11.43
C LEU A 203 9.80 4.41 12.82
N SER A 204 10.65 5.42 12.94
CA SER A 204 10.91 6.15 14.19
C SER A 204 10.08 7.43 14.35
N ILE A 205 9.32 7.81 13.32
CA ILE A 205 8.40 8.95 13.39
C ILE A 205 7.23 8.58 14.30
N ARG A 206 6.97 9.42 15.30
CA ARG A 206 5.84 9.26 16.22
C ARG A 206 5.14 10.59 16.45
N GLY A 207 3.82 10.54 16.55
CA GLY A 207 2.97 11.72 16.74
C GLY A 207 2.79 12.16 18.21
N ASP A 208 3.53 11.56 19.14
CA ASP A 208 3.46 11.86 20.57
C ASP A 208 4.77 12.52 21.08
N LEU A 209 4.76 13.02 22.33
CA LEU A 209 5.90 13.71 22.94
C LEU A 209 7.18 12.86 23.04
N GLY A 210 7.07 11.54 22.97
CA GLY A 210 8.23 10.65 22.93
C GLY A 210 9.01 10.72 21.60
N VAL A 211 8.56 11.50 20.61
CA VAL A 211 9.40 11.88 19.47
C VAL A 211 10.65 12.61 19.96
N LEU A 212 10.54 13.43 21.00
CA LEU A 212 11.66 14.15 21.59
C LEU A 212 12.68 13.19 22.21
N SER A 213 12.22 12.17 22.93
CA SER A 213 13.12 11.17 23.51
C SER A 213 13.77 10.28 22.44
N THR A 214 13.02 9.92 21.40
CA THR A 214 13.54 9.12 20.27
C THR A 214 14.59 9.90 19.49
N ALA A 215 14.31 11.17 19.20
CA ALA A 215 15.22 12.10 18.54
C ALA A 215 16.47 12.37 19.39
N ALA A 216 16.30 12.68 20.68
CA ALA A 216 17.40 13.03 21.58
C ALA A 216 18.29 11.85 21.99
N ALA A 217 17.72 10.66 22.20
CA ALA A 217 18.49 9.52 22.71
C ALA A 217 19.19 8.71 21.60
N ARG A 218 18.52 8.50 20.46
CA ARG A 218 18.99 7.55 19.43
C ARG A 218 19.55 8.21 18.18
N TYR A 219 19.11 9.43 17.88
CA TYR A 219 19.45 10.11 16.63
C TYR A 219 20.04 11.51 16.85
N ALA A 220 20.37 11.90 18.09
CA ALA A 220 20.86 13.25 18.38
C ALA A 220 22.06 13.70 17.53
N PRO A 221 23.09 12.86 17.24
CA PRO A 221 24.21 13.29 16.41
C PRO A 221 23.83 13.50 14.94
N SER A 222 22.99 12.62 14.37
CA SER A 222 22.56 12.73 12.97
C SER A 222 21.54 13.86 12.79
N LEU A 223 20.57 13.97 13.70
CA LEU A 223 19.58 15.03 13.72
C LEU A 223 20.20 16.39 14.02
N LEU A 224 21.15 16.52 14.94
CA LEU A 224 21.82 17.80 15.20
C LEU A 224 22.53 18.31 13.95
N LYS A 225 23.21 17.43 13.20
CA LYS A 225 23.83 17.78 11.91
C LYS A 225 22.77 18.20 10.89
N SER A 226 21.68 17.46 10.76
CA SER A 226 20.58 17.78 9.86
C SER A 226 19.84 19.07 10.24
N PHE A 227 19.57 19.31 11.53
CA PHE A 227 18.93 20.53 12.05
C PHE A 227 19.83 21.76 11.86
N ILE A 228 21.14 21.63 12.10
CA ILE A 228 22.11 22.70 11.83
C ILE A 228 22.17 22.99 10.32
N GLN A 229 22.13 21.96 9.47
CA GLN A 229 22.10 22.14 8.01
C GLN A 229 20.76 22.69 7.49
N MET A 230 19.63 22.35 8.13
CA MET A 230 18.28 22.72 7.67
C MET A 230 17.80 24.10 8.14
N GLY A 231 18.34 24.63 9.25
CA GLY A 231 17.94 25.92 9.82
C GLY A 231 16.45 26.02 10.21
N PRO A 232 15.96 27.23 10.58
CA PRO A 232 14.56 27.46 10.98
C PRO A 232 13.53 27.12 9.89
N GLN A 233 13.93 27.20 8.62
CA GLN A 233 13.09 26.85 7.47
C GLN A 233 12.83 25.34 7.38
N GLY A 234 13.73 24.49 7.90
CA GLY A 234 13.56 23.04 7.92
C GLY A 234 12.40 22.54 8.77
N ALA A 235 12.15 23.19 9.92
CA ALA A 235 11.02 22.84 10.80
C ALA A 235 9.67 23.19 10.15
N LEU A 236 9.60 24.29 9.40
CA LEU A 236 8.45 24.65 8.56
C LEU A 236 8.31 23.72 7.35
N GLY A 237 9.42 23.18 6.81
CA GLY A 237 9.42 22.17 5.75
C GLY A 237 8.83 20.83 6.19
N ALA A 238 9.00 20.45 7.46
CA ALA A 238 8.44 19.20 7.99
C ALA A 238 6.91 19.20 8.01
N THR A 239 6.26 20.35 8.23
CA THR A 239 4.80 20.44 8.18
C THR A 239 4.27 20.35 6.75
N LYS A 240 5.06 20.77 5.74
CA LYS A 240 4.74 20.58 4.32
C LYS A 240 4.65 19.10 3.94
N LEU A 241 5.43 18.23 4.58
CA LEU A 241 5.36 16.78 4.34
C LEU A 241 3.97 16.20 4.67
N LEU A 242 3.23 16.85 5.58
CA LEU A 242 1.87 16.45 5.97
C LEU A 242 0.77 17.14 5.15
N ARG A 243 1.14 17.92 4.12
CA ARG A 243 0.21 18.64 3.23
C ARG A 243 0.11 17.95 1.87
N PRO A 244 -0.94 18.24 1.08
CA PRO A 244 -1.04 17.78 -0.30
C PRO A 244 0.19 18.16 -1.13
N PHE A 245 0.65 17.25 -1.99
CA PHE A 245 1.82 17.46 -2.85
C PHE A 245 1.62 18.60 -3.85
N SER A 246 0.37 18.90 -4.22
CA SER A 246 0.03 20.04 -5.07
C SER A 246 0.54 21.37 -4.50
N GLU A 247 0.60 21.54 -3.17
CA GLU A 247 1.14 22.77 -2.57
C GLU A 247 2.62 22.97 -2.93
N ILE A 248 3.40 21.89 -3.03
CA ILE A 248 4.80 21.96 -3.49
C ILE A 248 4.85 22.29 -4.99
N VAL A 249 4.08 21.55 -5.79
CA VAL A 249 3.99 21.72 -7.26
C VAL A 249 3.60 23.16 -7.65
N ASP A 250 2.61 23.72 -6.97
CA ASP A 250 2.12 25.07 -7.23
C ASP A 250 3.11 26.13 -6.74
N SER A 251 3.79 25.89 -5.61
CA SER A 251 4.77 26.84 -5.06
C SER A 251 5.99 27.09 -5.97
N ILE A 252 6.36 26.11 -6.80
CA ILE A 252 7.46 26.24 -7.77
C ILE A 252 6.98 26.69 -9.16
N GLY A 253 5.67 26.86 -9.33
CA GLY A 253 5.07 27.36 -10.55
C GLY A 253 5.23 26.42 -11.75
N LEU A 254 5.10 25.10 -11.56
CA LEU A 254 5.03 24.17 -12.69
C LEU A 254 3.82 24.50 -13.56
N LYS A 255 4.02 24.68 -14.86
CA LYS A 255 2.98 25.06 -15.84
C LYS A 255 2.90 24.13 -17.02
N ASN A 256 3.99 23.47 -17.39
CA ASN A 256 4.03 22.58 -18.53
C ASN A 256 2.99 21.44 -18.33
N PRO A 257 2.01 21.29 -19.25
CA PRO A 257 0.92 20.32 -19.07
C PRO A 257 1.41 18.88 -18.95
N PHE A 258 2.44 18.52 -19.72
CA PHE A 258 3.01 17.17 -19.65
C PHE A 258 3.62 16.91 -18.28
N VAL A 259 4.44 17.84 -17.77
CA VAL A 259 5.08 17.70 -16.45
C VAL A 259 4.02 17.61 -15.34
N ARG A 260 2.98 18.44 -15.38
CA ARG A 260 1.86 18.36 -14.41
C ARG A 260 1.13 17.02 -14.47
N ASN A 261 0.77 16.57 -15.66
CA ASN A 261 0.08 15.29 -15.86
C ASN A 261 0.96 14.12 -15.44
N TRP A 262 2.26 14.19 -15.69
CA TRP A 262 3.22 13.18 -15.26
C TRP A 262 3.32 13.12 -13.73
N VAL A 263 3.38 14.26 -13.05
CA VAL A 263 3.35 14.31 -11.58
C VAL A 263 2.05 13.73 -11.03
N ASP A 264 0.90 14.09 -11.62
CA ASP A 264 -0.40 13.53 -11.22
C ASP A 264 -0.50 12.02 -11.50
N LEU A 265 0.10 11.52 -12.58
CA LEU A 265 0.21 10.09 -12.86
C LEU A 265 1.02 9.39 -11.78
N LEU A 266 2.19 9.93 -11.40
CA LEU A 266 3.01 9.35 -10.33
C LEU A 266 2.27 9.35 -8.99
N CYS A 267 1.54 10.42 -8.68
CA CYS A 267 0.67 10.50 -7.50
C CYS A 267 -0.42 9.42 -7.54
N PHE A 268 -1.08 9.26 -8.69
CA PHE A 268 -2.13 8.27 -8.85
C PHE A 268 -1.59 6.83 -8.71
N LEU A 269 -0.44 6.53 -9.31
CA LEU A 269 0.20 5.23 -9.19
C LEU A 269 0.60 4.89 -7.74
N LEU A 270 0.88 5.90 -6.92
CA LEU A 270 1.31 5.72 -5.53
C LEU A 270 0.13 5.68 -4.54
N ALA A 271 -0.85 6.59 -4.70
CA ALA A 271 -1.90 6.85 -3.72
C ALA A 271 -3.33 6.67 -4.25
N GLY A 272 -3.51 6.39 -5.54
CA GLY A 272 -4.83 6.31 -6.18
C GLY A 272 -5.52 7.67 -6.38
N VAL A 273 -4.81 8.77 -6.11
CA VAL A 273 -5.31 10.16 -6.22
C VAL A 273 -4.25 11.06 -6.86
N LYS A 274 -4.67 12.23 -7.34
CA LYS A 274 -3.77 13.24 -7.93
C LYS A 274 -2.94 13.95 -6.85
N SER A 275 -2.08 14.87 -7.27
CA SER A 275 -1.20 15.64 -6.37
C SER A 275 -1.94 16.42 -5.27
N ASN A 276 -3.19 16.82 -5.50
CA ASN A 276 -4.03 17.51 -4.51
C ASN A 276 -4.61 16.60 -3.41
N GLY A 277 -4.56 15.29 -3.59
CA GLY A 277 -4.97 14.29 -2.60
C GLY A 277 -3.80 13.49 -2.02
N THR A 278 -2.63 13.54 -2.65
CA THR A 278 -1.45 12.76 -2.25
C THR A 278 -0.65 13.50 -1.19
N LEU A 279 -0.27 12.80 -0.12
CA LEU A 279 0.55 13.38 0.94
C LEU A 279 1.97 13.66 0.41
N SER A 280 2.50 14.86 0.65
CA SER A 280 3.84 15.23 0.17
C SER A 280 4.93 14.26 0.65
N ALA A 281 4.79 13.71 1.87
CA ALA A 281 5.71 12.71 2.40
C ALA A 281 5.84 11.48 1.47
N GLU A 282 4.74 11.00 0.90
CA GLU A 282 4.74 9.81 0.03
C GLU A 282 5.60 10.05 -1.22
N MET A 283 5.37 11.19 -1.88
CA MET A 283 6.15 11.59 -3.05
C MET A 283 7.61 11.83 -2.69
N VAL A 284 7.90 12.53 -1.58
CA VAL A 284 9.26 12.80 -1.13
C VAL A 284 10.04 11.49 -0.86
N TYR A 285 9.45 10.52 -0.17
CA TYR A 285 10.11 9.23 0.06
C TYR A 285 10.26 8.41 -1.23
N MET A 286 9.31 8.47 -2.16
CA MET A 286 9.43 7.83 -3.48
C MET A 286 10.61 8.42 -4.27
N PHE A 287 10.71 9.75 -4.36
CA PHE A 287 11.83 10.41 -5.04
C PHE A 287 13.17 10.11 -4.35
N ALA A 288 13.19 9.99 -3.01
CA ALA A 288 14.39 9.57 -2.28
C ALA A 288 14.93 8.21 -2.75
N GLU A 289 14.04 7.24 -2.97
CA GLU A 289 14.41 5.89 -3.43
C GLU A 289 14.73 5.85 -4.93
N TRP A 290 13.99 6.58 -5.74
CA TRP A 290 14.12 6.53 -7.21
C TRP A 290 15.28 7.36 -7.74
N TYR A 291 15.84 8.29 -6.96
CA TYR A 291 16.94 9.16 -7.40
C TYR A 291 18.26 8.89 -6.68
N LYS A 292 18.31 7.91 -5.77
CA LYS A 292 19.57 7.50 -5.17
C LYS A 292 20.47 6.76 -6.18
N PRO A 293 21.80 6.78 -6.00
CA PRO A 293 22.70 6.00 -6.84
C PRO A 293 22.37 4.50 -6.84
N GLY A 294 22.25 3.91 -8.03
CA GLY A 294 21.91 2.48 -8.19
C GLY A 294 20.47 2.13 -7.82
N CYS A 295 19.56 3.11 -7.85
CA CYS A 295 18.13 2.90 -7.67
C CYS A 295 17.58 1.81 -8.61
N LYS A 296 16.66 1.02 -8.08
CA LYS A 296 15.93 0.01 -8.85
C LYS A 296 14.45 0.02 -8.45
N LEU A 297 13.63 -0.36 -9.41
CA LEU A 297 12.30 -0.89 -9.17
C LEU A 297 12.40 -2.38 -8.94
N GLU A 298 11.42 -2.89 -8.22
CA GLU A 298 11.41 -4.24 -7.70
C GLU A 298 10.05 -4.88 -7.94
N TYR A 299 10.07 -6.15 -8.31
CA TYR A 299 8.89 -7.01 -8.34
C TYR A 299 9.16 -8.19 -7.42
N PRO A 300 8.41 -8.35 -6.31
CA PRO A 300 8.51 -9.52 -5.44
C PRO A 300 8.39 -10.80 -6.26
N LEU A 301 9.34 -11.72 -6.07
CA LEU A 301 9.22 -13.05 -6.67
C LEU A 301 7.95 -13.69 -6.11
N HIS A 302 7.10 -14.19 -7.01
CA HIS A 302 5.76 -14.71 -6.73
C HIS A 302 4.67 -13.65 -6.46
N GLY A 303 4.91 -12.38 -6.80
CA GLY A 303 3.93 -11.31 -6.72
C GLY A 303 3.70 -10.80 -5.31
N THR A 304 2.69 -9.95 -5.15
CA THR A 304 2.48 -9.15 -3.94
C THR A 304 2.13 -9.99 -2.71
N GLY A 305 1.53 -11.17 -2.92
CA GLY A 305 1.32 -12.18 -1.88
C GLY A 305 2.60 -12.57 -1.14
N ALA A 306 3.77 -12.55 -1.80
CA ALA A 306 5.04 -12.84 -1.13
C ALA A 306 5.40 -11.83 -0.02
N VAL A 307 4.99 -10.57 -0.17
CA VAL A 307 5.15 -9.53 0.84
C VAL A 307 4.24 -9.82 2.03
N VAL A 308 2.98 -10.20 1.76
CA VAL A 308 2.00 -10.58 2.79
C VAL A 308 2.51 -11.81 3.56
N ASP A 309 2.99 -12.83 2.86
CA ASP A 309 3.53 -14.04 3.46
C ASP A 309 4.73 -13.74 4.37
N ALA A 310 5.62 -12.83 3.94
CA ALA A 310 6.75 -12.39 4.76
C ALA A 310 6.28 -11.71 6.06
N LEU A 311 5.29 -10.80 5.98
CA LEU A 311 4.75 -10.17 7.18
C LEU A 311 4.06 -11.17 8.11
N VAL A 312 3.30 -12.14 7.57
CA VAL A 312 2.64 -13.19 8.35
C VAL A 312 3.68 -14.07 9.06
N ARG A 313 4.71 -14.54 8.34
CA ARG A 313 5.82 -15.32 8.93
C ARG A 313 6.54 -14.52 10.01
N GLY A 314 6.85 -13.25 9.74
CA GLY A 314 7.50 -12.36 10.68
C GLY A 314 6.68 -12.18 11.96
N MET A 315 5.38 -11.96 11.84
CA MET A 315 4.47 -11.86 12.99
C MET A 315 4.39 -13.16 13.79
N GLN A 316 4.18 -14.29 13.12
CA GLN A 316 4.05 -15.60 13.77
C GLN A 316 5.34 -16.04 14.46
N LYS A 317 6.51 -15.71 13.88
CA LYS A 317 7.83 -15.93 14.49
C LYS A 317 7.96 -15.28 15.88
N PHE A 318 7.29 -14.15 16.11
CA PHE A 318 7.24 -13.48 17.41
C PHE A 318 6.01 -13.85 18.25
N GLY A 319 5.26 -14.90 17.87
CA GLY A 319 4.13 -15.42 18.63
C GLY A 319 2.79 -14.71 18.36
N GLY A 320 2.71 -13.82 17.38
CA GLY A 320 1.45 -13.22 16.96
C GLY A 320 0.52 -14.24 16.31
N ARG A 321 -0.78 -14.15 16.61
CA ARG A 321 -1.80 -15.08 16.11
C ARG A 321 -2.58 -14.45 14.95
N LEU A 322 -2.82 -15.23 13.90
CA LEU A 322 -3.70 -14.85 12.78
C LEU A 322 -4.93 -15.75 12.79
N SER A 323 -6.11 -15.17 12.60
CA SER A 323 -7.33 -15.92 12.34
C SER A 323 -8.05 -15.39 11.12
N LEU A 324 -8.16 -16.25 10.11
CA LEU A 324 -8.89 -16.00 8.86
C LEU A 324 -10.36 -16.39 9.03
N ASN A 325 -11.21 -16.01 8.08
CA ASN A 325 -12.67 -16.26 8.12
C ASN A 325 -13.34 -15.83 9.43
N THR A 326 -12.76 -14.83 10.09
CA THR A 326 -13.15 -14.40 11.44
C THR A 326 -13.54 -12.93 11.41
N HIS A 327 -14.79 -12.68 11.03
CA HIS A 327 -15.33 -11.33 10.97
C HIS A 327 -15.56 -10.76 12.38
N VAL A 328 -14.98 -9.60 12.65
CA VAL A 328 -15.29 -8.79 13.83
C VAL A 328 -16.56 -8.01 13.55
N GLU A 329 -17.60 -8.26 14.34
CA GLU A 329 -18.91 -7.64 14.19
C GLU A 329 -18.95 -6.24 14.83
N ASN A 330 -18.39 -6.09 16.05
CA ASN A 330 -18.32 -4.80 16.74
C ASN A 330 -17.15 -4.75 17.74
N ILE A 331 -16.69 -3.55 18.04
CA ILE A 331 -15.79 -3.22 19.15
C ILE A 331 -16.62 -2.98 20.40
N VAL A 332 -16.27 -3.62 21.52
CA VAL A 332 -16.96 -3.44 22.80
C VAL A 332 -16.22 -2.39 23.62
N VAL A 333 -16.93 -1.38 24.10
CA VAL A 333 -16.38 -0.25 24.87
C VAL A 333 -17.09 -0.18 26.22
N GLU A 334 -16.31 -0.11 27.31
CA GLU A 334 -16.81 0.10 28.67
C GLU A 334 -16.03 1.26 29.30
N ASN A 335 -16.73 2.19 29.95
CA ASN A 335 -16.12 3.34 30.63
C ASN A 335 -15.13 4.12 29.75
N GLY A 336 -15.47 4.32 28.47
CA GLY A 336 -14.64 5.02 27.50
C GLY A 336 -13.41 4.24 27.00
N ARG A 337 -13.27 2.95 27.35
CA ARG A 337 -12.15 2.09 26.94
C ARG A 337 -12.63 0.90 26.10
N ALA A 338 -12.01 0.66 24.96
CA ALA A 338 -12.22 -0.57 24.20
C ALA A 338 -11.70 -1.77 25.01
N ILE A 339 -12.59 -2.69 25.35
CA ILE A 339 -12.29 -3.87 26.18
C ILE A 339 -12.17 -5.17 25.39
N GLY A 340 -12.45 -5.15 24.10
CA GLY A 340 -12.44 -6.33 23.25
C GLY A 340 -13.31 -6.16 22.02
N VAL A 341 -13.57 -7.28 21.36
CA VAL A 341 -14.39 -7.36 20.15
C VAL A 341 -15.40 -8.49 20.26
N LYS A 342 -16.55 -8.32 19.62
CA LYS A 342 -17.52 -9.40 19.39
C LYS A 342 -17.38 -9.87 17.95
N LEU A 343 -17.19 -11.18 17.76
CA LEU A 343 -17.11 -11.82 16.45
C LEU A 343 -18.52 -12.09 15.91
N ARG A 344 -18.65 -12.26 14.59
CA ARG A 344 -19.93 -12.55 13.92
C ARG A 344 -20.62 -13.82 14.44
N ASN A 345 -19.85 -14.81 14.89
CA ASN A 345 -20.39 -16.03 15.51
C ASN A 345 -20.91 -15.83 16.95
N GLY A 346 -20.86 -14.60 17.47
CA GLY A 346 -21.32 -14.23 18.81
C GLY A 346 -20.23 -14.30 19.89
N GLN A 347 -19.07 -14.90 19.62
CA GLN A 347 -17.98 -15.03 20.58
C GLN A 347 -17.38 -13.66 20.93
N PHE A 348 -17.15 -13.42 22.22
CA PHE A 348 -16.42 -12.25 22.70
C PHE A 348 -14.94 -12.58 22.89
N VAL A 349 -14.07 -11.67 22.46
CA VAL A 349 -12.61 -11.78 22.62
C VAL A 349 -12.12 -10.56 23.40
N ARG A 350 -11.53 -10.78 24.57
CA ARG A 350 -11.07 -9.71 25.46
C ARG A 350 -9.77 -9.10 24.95
N ALA A 351 -9.70 -7.76 24.88
CA ALA A 351 -8.47 -7.01 24.71
C ALA A 351 -8.01 -6.46 26.08
N LYS A 352 -6.86 -6.89 26.57
CA LYS A 352 -6.35 -6.43 27.87
C LYS A 352 -5.85 -4.98 27.79
N LYS A 353 -5.23 -4.61 26.66
CA LYS A 353 -4.57 -3.30 26.47
C LYS A 353 -5.25 -2.43 25.42
N ALA A 354 -5.50 -2.95 24.21
CA ALA A 354 -6.02 -2.13 23.12
C ALA A 354 -6.70 -2.95 22.01
N VAL A 355 -7.52 -2.27 21.21
CA VAL A 355 -8.00 -2.74 19.92
C VAL A 355 -7.47 -1.78 18.85
N VAL A 356 -6.84 -2.30 17.80
CA VAL A 356 -6.36 -1.53 16.66
C VAL A 356 -7.18 -1.93 15.44
N SER A 357 -7.82 -0.95 14.80
CA SER A 357 -8.53 -1.19 13.54
C SER A 357 -7.66 -0.81 12.35
N ASN A 358 -7.39 -1.78 11.49
CA ASN A 358 -6.84 -1.56 10.15
C ASN A 358 -7.93 -1.70 9.06
N ALA A 359 -9.21 -1.76 9.46
CA ALA A 359 -10.31 -1.59 8.53
C ALA A 359 -10.36 -0.13 8.04
N SER A 360 -11.12 0.14 6.97
CA SER A 360 -11.32 1.51 6.50
C SER A 360 -11.87 2.38 7.63
N MET A 361 -11.64 3.70 7.58
CA MET A 361 -12.18 4.60 8.61
C MET A 361 -13.71 4.59 8.66
N TRP A 362 -14.38 4.36 7.52
CA TRP A 362 -15.83 4.22 7.45
C TRP A 362 -16.30 2.92 8.10
N ASP A 363 -15.61 1.81 7.87
CA ASP A 363 -15.97 0.54 8.49
C ASP A 363 -15.63 0.52 9.98
N THR A 364 -14.50 1.12 10.37
CA THR A 364 -14.14 1.33 11.78
C THR A 364 -15.21 2.12 12.53
N LEU A 365 -15.78 3.17 11.91
CA LEU A 365 -16.87 3.93 12.51
C LEU A 365 -18.13 3.05 12.73
N LYS A 366 -18.44 2.13 11.80
CA LYS A 366 -19.56 1.18 11.95
C LYS A 366 -19.33 0.14 13.05
N LEU A 367 -18.07 -0.23 13.30
CA LEU A 367 -17.70 -1.19 14.35
C LEU A 367 -17.79 -0.59 15.77
N LEU A 368 -17.78 0.74 15.90
CA LEU A 368 -17.83 1.42 17.20
C LEU A 368 -19.29 1.61 17.68
N PRO A 369 -19.54 1.57 19.00
CA PRO A 369 -20.83 2.01 19.52
C PRO A 369 -21.10 3.48 19.18
N LYS A 370 -22.35 3.83 18.85
CA LYS A 370 -22.70 5.14 18.27
C LYS A 370 -22.25 6.35 19.10
N ASP A 371 -22.19 6.21 20.42
CA ASP A 371 -21.98 7.32 21.35
C ASP A 371 -20.52 7.48 21.81
N VAL A 372 -19.59 6.61 21.38
CA VAL A 372 -18.20 6.66 21.87
C VAL A 372 -17.31 7.59 21.04
N ALA A 373 -17.64 7.80 19.76
CA ALA A 373 -16.86 8.67 18.88
C ALA A 373 -17.42 10.10 18.96
N PRO A 374 -16.59 11.14 19.17
CA PRO A 374 -17.07 12.53 19.18
C PRO A 374 -17.77 12.90 17.87
N LYS A 375 -18.84 13.70 17.92
CA LYS A 375 -19.63 14.08 16.72
C LYS A 375 -18.77 14.70 15.62
N LEU A 376 -17.82 15.56 15.98
CA LEU A 376 -16.85 16.15 15.05
C LEU A 376 -16.01 15.08 14.30
N TYR A 377 -15.65 13.99 14.97
CA TYR A 377 -14.94 12.89 14.33
C TYR A 377 -15.86 12.13 13.36
N GLN A 378 -17.09 11.81 13.79
CA GLN A 378 -18.09 11.15 12.94
C GLN A 378 -18.35 11.95 11.66
N ASP A 379 -18.65 13.24 11.82
CA ASP A 379 -18.94 14.15 10.70
C ASP A 379 -17.75 14.27 9.75
N ARG A 380 -16.51 14.25 10.27
CA ARG A 380 -15.30 14.25 9.45
C ARG A 380 -15.20 12.98 8.61
N ILE A 381 -15.41 11.80 9.19
CA ILE A 381 -15.36 10.52 8.46
C ILE A 381 -16.46 10.46 7.40
N GLU A 382 -17.69 10.84 7.76
CA GLU A 382 -18.84 10.85 6.83
C GLU A 382 -18.63 11.80 5.64
N LYS A 383 -17.98 12.94 5.86
CA LYS A 383 -17.68 13.93 4.81
C LYS A 383 -16.39 13.64 4.05
N THR A 384 -15.59 12.66 4.47
CA THR A 384 -14.34 12.35 3.77
C THR A 384 -14.68 11.74 2.41
N PRO A 385 -14.20 12.32 1.30
CA PRO A 385 -14.49 11.80 -0.02
C PRO A 385 -13.86 10.42 -0.21
N GLN A 386 -14.58 9.54 -0.90
CA GLN A 386 -14.00 8.29 -1.40
C GLN A 386 -13.23 8.57 -2.68
N CYS A 387 -12.16 7.82 -2.90
CA CYS A 387 -11.45 7.85 -4.18
C CYS A 387 -12.36 7.31 -5.28
N GLU A 388 -12.18 7.79 -6.51
CA GLU A 388 -12.85 7.19 -7.65
C GLU A 388 -12.45 5.71 -7.78
N SER A 389 -13.41 4.88 -8.16
CA SER A 389 -13.12 3.46 -8.38
C SER A 389 -12.33 3.30 -9.69
N PHE A 390 -11.42 2.33 -9.70
CA PHE A 390 -10.72 1.90 -10.90
C PHE A 390 -10.99 0.42 -11.16
N MET A 391 -10.91 0.02 -12.42
CA MET A 391 -11.12 -1.35 -12.85
C MET A 391 -9.76 -2.02 -13.12
N HIS A 392 -9.51 -3.16 -12.48
CA HIS A 392 -8.41 -4.06 -12.86
C HIS A 392 -8.95 -5.15 -13.78
N LEU A 393 -8.37 -5.27 -14.97
CA LEU A 393 -8.66 -6.37 -15.90
C LEU A 393 -7.46 -7.32 -15.94
N HIS A 394 -7.66 -8.54 -15.47
CA HIS A 394 -6.66 -9.61 -15.50
C HIS A 394 -6.91 -10.52 -16.70
N LEU A 395 -5.91 -10.66 -17.58
CA LEU A 395 -5.97 -11.52 -18.76
C LEU A 395 -4.83 -12.54 -18.72
N GLY A 396 -5.17 -13.83 -18.80
CA GLY A 396 -4.21 -14.91 -19.02
C GLY A 396 -4.27 -15.35 -20.48
N PHE A 397 -3.13 -15.49 -21.12
CA PHE A 397 -3.02 -15.97 -22.49
C PHE A 397 -1.83 -16.91 -22.61
N ASP A 398 -2.01 -18.00 -23.36
CA ASP A 398 -0.94 -18.94 -23.66
C ASP A 398 0.02 -18.25 -24.63
N ALA A 399 1.23 -17.94 -24.16
CA ALA A 399 2.25 -17.37 -25.02
C ALA A 399 3.08 -18.51 -25.63
N GLU A 400 2.88 -18.80 -26.92
CA GLU A 400 3.82 -19.61 -27.73
C GLU A 400 5.13 -18.84 -28.06
N VAL A 401 5.20 -17.58 -27.63
CA VAL A 401 6.25 -16.63 -27.98
C VAL A 401 7.24 -16.54 -26.81
N SER A 402 8.50 -16.89 -27.07
CA SER A 402 9.61 -16.67 -26.14
C SER A 402 9.52 -15.25 -25.56
N ILE A 403 9.58 -15.14 -24.24
CA ILE A 403 9.51 -13.86 -23.49
C ILE A 403 10.49 -12.81 -24.05
N SER A 404 11.53 -13.21 -24.78
CA SER A 404 12.47 -12.33 -25.48
C SER A 404 11.88 -11.44 -26.58
N SER A 405 10.75 -11.77 -27.21
CA SER A 405 10.17 -10.97 -28.31
C SER A 405 9.02 -10.04 -27.91
N LEU A 406 8.68 -9.97 -26.62
CA LEU A 406 7.80 -8.92 -26.06
C LEU A 406 8.58 -7.66 -25.64
N PHE A 407 9.91 -7.66 -25.79
CA PHE A 407 10.81 -6.57 -25.39
C PHE A 407 11.47 -5.83 -26.58
N LEU A 408 10.89 -5.88 -27.78
CA LEU A 408 11.36 -5.12 -28.94
C LEU A 408 10.39 -4.00 -29.30
#